data_AF-A0A2R6MHQ6-F1
#
_entry.id   AF-A0A2R6MHQ6-F1
#
_cell.length_a   1.000
_cell.length_b   1.000
_cell.length_c   1.000
_cell.angle_alpha   90.00
_cell.angle_beta   90.00
_cell.angle_gamma   90.00
#
_symmetry.space_group_name_H-M   'P 1'
#
loop_
_entity.id
_entity.type
_entity.pdbx_description
1 polymer ?
#
loop_
_entity_poly.entity_id
_entity_poly.type
_entity_poly.pdbx_seq_one_letter_code
_entity_poly.pdbx_strand_id
1 'polypeptide(L)'
;AARYYDFQLSRVGDELRYERGLLGRYDGSIPIAKIQQVDVRENFLMRRVGYASLAVETAGYTPGEGPSGGSEAAIPLAGRDRVVALARSIEGFDFDEPEFARPPRRARRRYAVRYALALGLVAGVLWIANTLFDVSFLQYWYAPLAGIALAPVAGHYKWLHRGYDVGGEHVLTRNGFWRRSIAVVPAYRVQTVIQTATPFQRWRSLATVAIDTAGSLSVTDRGARAVDFDVTEAIDLRETVRQGLQASLRTRRDEFATSETATPFVDGGEDGNRSE
;
A
#
# COMPACT_ATOMS: atom_id res chain seq x y z
N ALA A 1 21.34 -1.72 8.88
CA ALA A 1 21.36 -2.48 10.15
C ALA A 1 21.28 -1.55 11.37
N ALA A 2 22.21 -0.59 11.56
CA ALA A 2 22.27 0.25 12.76
C ALA A 2 21.01 1.10 13.11
N ARG A 3 20.16 1.44 12.13
CA ARG A 3 18.96 2.29 12.32
C ARG A 3 17.75 1.56 12.90
N TYR A 4 17.68 0.24 12.77
CA TYR A 4 16.57 -0.59 13.25
C TYR A 4 17.03 -1.59 14.32
N TYR A 5 18.21 -1.34 14.90
CA TYR A 5 18.75 -2.15 15.97
C TYR A 5 17.91 -1.97 17.23
N ASP A 6 17.66 -3.06 17.96
CA ASP A 6 16.82 -3.11 19.17
C ASP A 6 15.47 -2.39 18.99
N PHE A 7 14.81 -2.64 17.85
CA PHE A 7 13.51 -2.05 17.60
C PHE A 7 12.46 -2.66 18.53
N GLN A 8 11.81 -1.79 19.30
CA GLN A 8 10.70 -2.16 20.17
C GLN A 8 9.47 -1.36 19.76
N LEU A 9 8.31 -2.02 19.78
CA LEU A 9 7.02 -1.40 19.51
C LEU A 9 6.06 -1.80 20.62
N SER A 10 5.47 -0.81 21.27
CA SER A 10 4.46 -1.01 22.30
C SER A 10 3.21 -0.19 21.95
N ARG A 11 2.04 -0.73 22.30
CA ARG A 11 0.79 0.03 22.24
C ARG A 11 0.52 0.61 23.61
N VAL A 12 0.32 1.93 23.67
CA VAL A 12 -0.04 2.66 24.90
C VAL A 12 -1.30 3.45 24.59
N GLY A 13 -2.45 2.96 25.06
CA GLY A 13 -3.77 3.51 24.67
C GLY A 13 -3.98 3.44 23.16
N ASP A 14 -4.24 4.60 22.55
CA ASP A 14 -4.43 4.77 21.10
C ASP A 14 -3.17 5.26 20.37
N GLU A 15 -1.99 5.02 20.95
CA GLU A 15 -0.71 5.34 20.33
C GLU A 15 0.18 4.09 20.20
N LEU A 16 0.90 4.01 19.09
CA LEU A 16 2.00 3.08 18.90
C LEU A 16 3.31 3.81 19.22
N ARG A 17 4.00 3.38 20.27
CA ARG A 17 5.32 3.89 20.63
C ARG A 17 6.40 2.98 20.10
N TYR A 18 7.37 3.54 19.38
CA TYR A 18 8.53 2.81 18.90
C TYR A 18 9.82 3.37 19.48
N GLU A 19 10.79 2.49 19.70
CA GLU A 19 12.15 2.84 20.08
C GLU A 19 13.12 2.08 19.16
N ARG A 20 14.19 2.74 18.67
CA ARG A 20 15.19 2.10 17.81
C ARG A 20 16.53 2.81 17.79
N GLY A 21 17.59 2.05 17.50
CA GLY A 21 18.88 2.56 17.03
C GLY A 21 20.09 2.12 17.86
N LEU A 22 21.22 1.90 17.17
CA LEU A 22 22.49 1.46 17.77
C LEU A 22 23.46 2.62 18.08
N LEU A 23 23.58 3.57 17.15
CA LEU A 23 24.50 4.72 17.26
C LEU A 23 23.83 5.99 17.79
N GLY A 24 22.50 6.03 17.74
CA GLY A 24 21.65 7.08 18.28
C GLY A 24 20.27 6.47 18.55
N ARG A 25 19.68 6.79 19.70
CA ARG A 25 18.37 6.28 20.10
C ARG A 25 17.29 7.22 19.58
N TYR A 26 16.32 6.67 18.86
CA TYR A 26 15.17 7.36 18.33
C TYR A 26 13.91 6.73 18.92
N ASP A 27 13.22 7.49 19.76
CA ASP A 27 11.88 7.18 20.22
C ASP A 27 10.85 8.05 19.48
N GLY A 28 9.62 7.56 19.39
CA GLY A 28 8.51 8.30 18.80
C GLY A 28 7.17 7.62 19.05
N SER A 29 6.09 8.39 18.98
CA SER A 29 4.72 7.89 19.06
C SER A 29 3.95 8.17 17.78
N ILE A 30 3.14 7.21 17.36
CA ILE A 30 2.25 7.31 16.22
C ILE A 30 0.83 7.08 16.73
N PRO A 31 0.01 8.12 16.81
CA PRO A 31 -1.41 7.96 17.12
C PRO A 31 -2.07 7.08 16.07
N ILE A 32 -2.85 6.09 16.50
CA ILE A 32 -3.57 5.17 15.61
C ILE A 32 -4.50 5.95 14.67
N ALA A 33 -5.14 7.02 15.17
CA ALA A 33 -5.99 7.90 14.38
C ALA A 33 -5.25 8.60 13.22
N LYS A 34 -3.93 8.77 13.31
CA LYS A 34 -3.11 9.38 12.25
C LYS A 34 -2.65 8.38 11.19
N ILE A 35 -2.75 7.08 11.45
CA ILE A 35 -2.45 6.04 10.47
C ILE A 35 -3.47 6.13 9.34
N GLN A 36 -3.04 5.89 8.10
CA GLN A 36 -3.87 6.04 6.91
C GLN A 36 -3.96 4.73 6.14
N GLN A 37 -2.80 4.09 5.97
CA GLN A 37 -2.65 2.83 5.29
C GLN A 37 -1.64 1.96 6.06
N VAL A 38 -1.87 0.65 6.04
CA VAL A 38 -0.93 -0.35 6.53
C VAL A 38 -0.50 -1.27 5.38
N ASP A 39 0.80 -1.46 5.23
CA ASP A 39 1.44 -2.27 4.19
C ASP A 39 2.16 -3.47 4.79
N VAL A 40 1.69 -4.67 4.49
CA VAL A 40 2.43 -5.90 4.78
C VAL A 40 3.36 -6.19 3.62
N ARG A 41 4.68 -6.08 3.85
CA ARG A 41 5.71 -6.28 2.83
C ARG A 41 6.54 -7.51 3.08
N GLU A 42 6.75 -8.28 2.02
CA GLU A 42 7.46 -9.54 2.09
C GLU A 42 8.28 -9.74 0.81
N ASN A 43 9.59 -9.97 0.94
CA ASN A 43 10.37 -10.43 -0.20
C ASN A 43 10.32 -11.97 -0.33
N PHE A 44 10.83 -12.51 -1.44
CA PHE A 44 10.85 -13.95 -1.70
C PHE A 44 11.48 -14.76 -0.57
N LEU A 45 12.60 -14.28 0.01
CA LEU A 45 13.28 -14.95 1.12
C LEU A 45 12.41 -14.92 2.38
N MET A 46 11.88 -13.76 2.75
CA MET A 46 11.00 -13.57 3.91
C MET A 46 9.80 -14.53 3.86
N ARG A 47 9.15 -14.65 2.70
CA ARG A 47 8.04 -15.60 2.52
C ARG A 47 8.44 -17.05 2.75
N ARG A 48 9.65 -17.43 2.31
CA ARG A 48 10.14 -18.80 2.46
C ARG A 48 10.43 -19.14 3.92
N VAL A 49 10.88 -18.15 4.70
CA VAL A 49 11.22 -18.30 6.13
C VAL A 49 10.08 -17.90 7.08
N GLY A 50 8.92 -17.47 6.59
CA GLY A 50 7.75 -17.11 7.42
C GLY A 50 7.82 -15.71 8.06
N TYR A 51 8.58 -14.78 7.46
CA TYR A 51 8.71 -13.40 7.95
C TYR A 51 8.01 -12.40 7.04
N ALA A 52 7.74 -11.21 7.59
CA ALA A 52 7.23 -10.04 6.91
C ALA A 52 7.74 -8.77 7.60
N SER A 53 7.54 -7.62 6.96
CA SER A 53 7.70 -6.30 7.57
C SER A 53 6.38 -5.56 7.47
N LEU A 54 6.06 -4.73 8.48
CA LEU A 54 4.89 -3.85 8.43
C LEU A 54 5.38 -2.44 8.13
N ALA A 55 4.73 -1.76 7.19
CA ALA A 55 4.91 -0.34 7.01
C ALA A 55 3.60 0.39 7.26
N VAL A 56 3.70 1.54 7.89
CA VAL A 56 2.56 2.34 8.31
C VAL A 56 2.72 3.72 7.69
N GLU A 57 1.75 4.13 6.89
CA GLU A 57 1.67 5.47 6.34
C GLU A 57 0.83 6.36 7.26
N THR A 58 1.36 7.52 7.62
CA THR A 58 0.74 8.42 8.59
C THR A 58 0.51 9.81 7.99
N ALA A 59 -0.57 10.46 8.42
CA ALA A 59 -0.85 11.84 8.02
C ALA A 59 0.06 12.84 8.76
N GLY A 60 0.50 13.89 8.06
CA GLY A 60 1.15 15.06 8.66
C GLY A 60 2.65 14.95 8.91
N TYR A 61 3.35 13.94 8.39
CA TYR A 61 4.81 13.91 8.39
C TYR A 61 5.37 14.55 7.11
N THR A 62 6.23 15.56 7.27
CA THR A 62 6.93 16.21 6.16
C THR A 62 7.89 15.23 5.47
N PRO A 63 7.86 15.11 4.13
CA PRO A 63 8.88 14.36 3.39
C PRO A 63 10.27 14.96 3.65
N GLY A 64 11.08 14.30 4.49
CA GLY A 64 12.46 14.71 4.75
C GLY A 64 12.87 14.83 6.22
N GLU A 65 11.93 14.81 7.17
CA GLU A 65 12.22 14.98 8.61
C GLU A 65 12.40 13.66 9.39
N GLY A 66 12.40 12.52 8.70
CA GLY A 66 12.70 11.20 9.27
C GLY A 66 13.94 10.56 8.63
N PRO A 67 14.69 9.67 9.33
CA PRO A 67 15.86 8.95 8.79
C PRO A 67 15.57 8.04 7.58
N SER A 68 14.31 7.93 7.18
CA SER A 68 13.75 7.25 6.02
C SER A 68 12.86 8.27 5.32
N GLY A 69 13.39 9.03 4.36
CA GLY A 69 12.65 10.10 3.69
C GLY A 69 11.23 9.69 3.26
N GLY A 70 10.23 10.19 4.00
CA GLY A 70 8.81 9.91 3.83
C GLY A 70 8.04 9.78 5.15
N SER A 71 6.72 9.95 5.07
CA SER A 71 5.69 9.83 6.11
C SER A 71 5.45 8.38 6.60
N GLU A 72 6.50 7.58 6.63
CA GLU A 72 6.41 6.11 6.72
C GLU A 72 7.19 5.56 7.90
N ALA A 73 6.50 4.85 8.79
CA ALA A 73 7.11 4.08 9.86
C ALA A 73 7.14 2.60 9.48
N ALA A 74 8.35 2.09 9.21
CA ALA A 74 8.57 0.67 8.95
C ALA A 74 8.89 -0.07 10.27
N ILE A 75 8.01 -0.98 10.66
CA ILE A 75 8.25 -1.99 11.69
C ILE A 75 9.09 -3.11 11.05
N PRO A 76 10.25 -3.44 11.63
CA PRO A 76 11.20 -4.34 11.01
C PRO A 76 10.71 -5.77 10.93
N LEU A 77 11.51 -6.56 10.21
CA LEU A 77 11.36 -7.99 9.96
C LEU A 77 10.89 -8.78 11.20
N ALA A 78 9.64 -9.25 11.18
CA ALA A 78 9.03 -10.08 12.22
C ALA A 78 8.28 -11.26 11.59
N GLY A 79 7.94 -12.27 12.40
CA GLY A 79 7.14 -13.41 11.94
C GLY A 79 5.84 -12.93 11.29
N ARG A 80 5.48 -13.49 10.14
CA ARG A 80 4.34 -13.04 9.32
C ARG A 80 3.05 -12.97 10.14
N ASP A 81 2.80 -13.98 10.97
CA ASP A 81 1.57 -14.04 11.77
C ASP A 81 1.51 -12.92 12.81
N ARG A 82 2.65 -12.52 13.39
CA ARG A 82 2.73 -11.37 14.30
C ARG A 82 2.52 -10.05 13.55
N VAL A 83 3.08 -9.93 12.35
CA VAL A 83 2.91 -8.73 11.50
C VAL A 83 1.44 -8.57 11.12
N VAL A 84 0.78 -9.66 10.72
CA VAL A 84 -0.64 -9.66 10.38
C VAL A 84 -1.48 -9.39 11.62
N ALA A 85 -1.21 -10.04 12.76
CA ALA A 85 -1.93 -9.78 14.01
C ALA A 85 -1.78 -8.34 14.48
N LEU A 86 -0.59 -7.76 14.36
CA LEU A 86 -0.34 -6.36 14.66
C LEU A 86 -1.14 -5.46 13.70
N ALA A 87 -1.10 -5.72 12.39
CA ALA A 87 -1.90 -4.99 11.42
C ALA A 87 -3.40 -5.01 11.80
N ARG A 88 -3.95 -6.17 12.17
CA ARG A 88 -5.34 -6.29 12.64
C ARG A 88 -5.59 -5.47 13.90
N SER A 89 -4.68 -5.50 14.87
CA SER A 89 -4.85 -4.78 16.13
C SER A 89 -4.81 -3.26 16.00
N ILE A 90 -4.05 -2.72 15.04
CA ILE A 90 -3.90 -1.27 14.85
C ILE A 90 -5.21 -0.68 14.33
N GLU A 91 -5.89 -1.41 13.44
CA GLU A 91 -6.95 -0.82 12.62
C GLU A 91 -8.31 -1.47 12.84
N GLY A 92 -8.42 -2.36 13.83
CA GLY A 92 -9.64 -3.14 14.07
C GLY A 92 -9.99 -4.03 12.87
N PHE A 93 -9.00 -4.41 12.06
CA PHE A 93 -9.22 -5.18 10.85
C PHE A 93 -9.60 -6.62 11.18
N ASP A 94 -10.90 -6.92 11.29
CA ASP A 94 -11.38 -8.25 10.94
C ASP A 94 -11.61 -8.28 9.43
N PHE A 95 -10.54 -8.52 8.67
CA PHE A 95 -10.69 -9.03 7.31
C PHE A 95 -10.54 -10.56 7.37
N ASP A 96 -11.56 -11.26 6.87
CA ASP A 96 -11.48 -12.70 6.61
C ASP A 96 -10.30 -12.99 5.67
N GLU A 97 -9.85 -14.25 5.61
CA GLU A 97 -8.71 -14.62 4.77
C GLU A 97 -8.94 -14.17 3.31
N PRO A 98 -8.22 -13.14 2.82
CA PRO A 98 -8.72 -12.31 1.72
C PRO A 98 -8.70 -13.08 0.40
N GLU A 99 -9.87 -13.18 -0.24
CA GLU A 99 -10.03 -13.82 -1.53
C GLU A 99 -9.71 -12.85 -2.67
N PHE A 100 -8.40 -12.62 -2.86
CA PHE A 100 -7.94 -11.67 -3.87
C PHE A 100 -8.43 -12.02 -5.28
N ALA A 101 -9.31 -11.18 -5.82
CA ALA A 101 -9.71 -11.15 -7.22
C ALA A 101 -8.47 -10.94 -8.10
N ARG A 102 -8.35 -11.74 -9.16
CA ARG A 102 -7.15 -11.75 -10.02
C ARG A 102 -7.43 -11.01 -11.32
N PRO A 103 -6.43 -10.30 -11.88
CA PRO A 103 -6.56 -9.70 -13.20
C PRO A 103 -7.00 -10.70 -14.28
N PRO A 104 -7.58 -10.27 -15.40
CA PRO A 104 -7.90 -11.17 -16.50
C PRO A 104 -6.64 -11.81 -17.09
N ARG A 105 -6.74 -13.05 -17.59
CA ARG A 105 -5.59 -13.84 -18.10
C ARG A 105 -4.80 -13.12 -19.19
N ARG A 106 -5.46 -12.25 -19.98
CA ARG A 106 -4.83 -11.45 -21.05
C ARG A 106 -3.77 -10.46 -20.54
N ALA A 107 -3.83 -10.06 -19.27
CA ALA A 107 -2.80 -9.22 -18.64
C ALA A 107 -1.43 -9.91 -18.57
N ARG A 108 -1.38 -11.26 -18.48
CA ARG A 108 -0.13 -12.04 -18.44
C ARG A 108 0.78 -11.77 -19.63
N ARG A 109 0.20 -11.71 -20.84
CA ARG A 109 0.96 -11.48 -22.08
C ARG A 109 1.63 -10.11 -22.07
N ARG A 110 0.98 -9.09 -21.51
CA ARG A 110 1.59 -7.75 -21.37
C ARG A 110 2.81 -7.77 -20.46
N TYR A 111 2.79 -8.55 -19.39
CA TYR A 111 3.94 -8.70 -18.50
C TYR A 111 5.10 -9.41 -19.20
N ALA A 112 4.79 -10.51 -19.90
CA ALA A 112 5.78 -11.25 -20.68
C ALA A 112 6.44 -10.35 -21.74
N VAL A 113 5.65 -9.60 -22.52
CA VAL A 113 6.17 -8.66 -23.52
C VAL A 113 7.03 -7.58 -22.87
N ARG A 114 6.61 -7.00 -21.74
CA ARG A 114 7.42 -6.00 -21.03
C ARG A 114 8.76 -6.54 -20.55
N TYR A 115 8.80 -7.78 -20.05
CA TYR A 115 10.05 -8.41 -19.65
C TYR A 115 10.94 -8.74 -20.85
N ALA A 116 10.38 -9.23 -21.95
CA ALA A 116 11.13 -9.45 -23.18
C ALA A 116 11.73 -8.16 -23.74
N LEU A 117 10.95 -7.06 -23.76
CA LEU A 117 11.44 -5.74 -24.19
C LEU A 117 12.54 -5.20 -23.28
N ALA A 118 12.39 -5.34 -21.95
CA ALA A 118 13.42 -4.92 -21.01
C ALA A 118 14.74 -5.70 -21.21
N LEU A 119 14.65 -7.02 -21.39
CA LEU A 119 15.82 -7.86 -21.70
C LEU A 119 16.45 -7.51 -23.04
N GLY A 120 15.63 -7.24 -24.06
CA GLY A 120 16.10 -6.78 -25.37
C GLY A 120 16.81 -5.42 -25.29
N LEU A 121 16.29 -4.48 -24.50
CA LEU A 121 16.94 -3.19 -24.26
C LEU A 121 18.29 -3.37 -23.55
N VAL A 122 18.36 -4.20 -22.51
CA VAL A 122 19.61 -4.52 -21.82
C VAL A 122 20.62 -5.14 -22.79
N ALA A 123 20.21 -6.13 -23.58
CA ALA A 123 21.07 -6.74 -24.59
C ALA A 123 21.57 -5.72 -25.62
N GLY A 124 20.70 -4.80 -26.07
CA GLY A 124 21.08 -3.71 -26.98
C GLY A 124 22.09 -2.74 -26.38
N VAL A 125 21.92 -2.35 -25.11
CA VAL A 125 22.89 -1.50 -24.39
C VAL A 125 24.24 -2.19 -24.24
N LEU A 126 24.24 -3.48 -23.86
CA LEU A 126 25.47 -4.26 -23.74
C LEU A 126 26.17 -4.42 -25.09
N TRP A 127 25.41 -4.61 -26.17
CA TRP A 127 25.95 -4.69 -27.54
C TRP A 127 26.61 -3.37 -27.94
N ILE A 128 25.93 -2.23 -27.76
CA ILE A 128 26.50 -0.90 -28.05
C ILE A 128 27.78 -0.66 -27.23
N ALA A 129 27.77 -0.98 -25.93
CA ALA A 129 28.93 -0.80 -25.07
C ALA A 129 30.10 -1.71 -25.49
N ASN A 130 29.83 -2.96 -25.85
CA ASN A 130 30.85 -3.87 -26.38
C ASN A 130 31.49 -3.31 -27.66
N THR A 131 30.68 -2.80 -28.59
CA THR A 131 31.16 -2.27 -29.87
C THR A 131 31.98 -0.98 -29.72
N LEU A 132 31.67 -0.12 -28.75
CA LEU A 132 32.38 1.15 -28.57
C LEU A 132 33.65 1.05 -27.72
N PHE A 133 33.68 0.15 -26.73
CA PHE A 133 34.75 0.10 -25.72
C PHE A 133 35.58 -1.19 -25.75
N ASP A 134 35.23 -2.15 -26.60
CA ASP A 134 35.92 -3.44 -26.80
C ASP A 134 36.21 -4.21 -25.48
N VAL A 135 35.21 -4.21 -24.59
CA VAL A 135 35.35 -4.77 -23.25
C VAL A 135 35.08 -6.28 -23.29
N SER A 136 36.10 -7.10 -23.02
CA SER A 136 36.04 -8.55 -23.22
C SER A 136 34.92 -9.29 -22.47
N PHE A 137 34.44 -8.80 -21.32
CA PHE A 137 33.31 -9.44 -20.62
C PHE A 137 31.95 -9.12 -21.26
N LEU A 138 31.84 -8.06 -22.06
CA LEU A 138 30.61 -7.66 -22.77
C LEU A 138 30.37 -8.44 -24.06
N GLN A 139 31.30 -9.29 -24.50
CA GLN A 139 31.15 -10.16 -25.67
C GLN A 139 29.89 -11.06 -25.58
N TYR A 140 29.43 -11.34 -24.36
CA TYR A 140 28.21 -12.08 -24.05
C TYR A 140 26.96 -11.17 -23.99
N TRP A 141 26.90 -10.11 -24.79
CA TRP A 141 25.77 -9.17 -24.85
C TRP A 141 24.43 -9.86 -25.17
N TYR A 142 24.46 -11.04 -25.80
CA TYR A 142 23.29 -11.85 -26.13
C TYR A 142 22.78 -12.67 -24.94
N ALA A 143 23.53 -12.80 -23.84
CA ALA A 143 23.13 -13.59 -22.67
C ALA A 143 21.75 -13.18 -22.09
N PRO A 144 21.38 -11.88 -21.98
CA PRO A 144 20.04 -11.49 -21.56
C PRO A 144 18.92 -11.95 -22.50
N LEU A 145 19.19 -12.14 -23.80
CA LEU A 145 18.19 -12.60 -24.77
C LEU A 145 17.75 -14.04 -24.48
N ALA A 146 18.63 -14.88 -23.94
CA ALA A 146 18.24 -16.21 -23.46
C ALA A 146 17.13 -16.15 -22.39
N GLY A 147 17.12 -15.09 -21.58
CA GLY A 147 16.07 -14.82 -20.59
C GLY A 147 14.69 -14.55 -21.18
N ILE A 148 14.57 -14.23 -22.48
CA ILE A 148 13.28 -13.99 -23.15
C ILE A 148 12.43 -15.28 -23.13
N ALA A 149 13.05 -16.46 -23.20
CA ALA A 149 12.34 -17.73 -23.08
C ALA A 149 11.62 -17.88 -21.72
N LEU A 150 12.14 -17.24 -20.67
CA LEU A 150 11.54 -17.23 -19.33
C LEU A 150 10.48 -16.12 -19.14
N ALA A 151 10.35 -15.19 -20.09
CA ALA A 151 9.44 -14.06 -19.97
C ALA A 151 7.95 -14.47 -19.83
N PRO A 152 7.42 -15.49 -20.55
CA PRO A 152 6.06 -15.98 -20.33
C PRO A 152 5.85 -16.52 -18.91
N VAL A 153 6.83 -17.23 -18.37
CA VAL A 153 6.80 -17.78 -17.01
C VAL A 153 6.81 -16.64 -15.99
N ALA A 154 7.76 -15.70 -16.11
CA ALA A 154 7.82 -14.51 -15.26
C ALA A 154 6.53 -13.67 -15.33
N GLY A 155 5.95 -13.54 -16.52
CA GLY A 155 4.67 -12.86 -16.73
C GLY A 155 3.51 -13.59 -16.05
N HIS A 156 3.47 -14.91 -16.11
CA HIS A 156 2.49 -15.72 -15.39
C HIS A 156 2.62 -15.56 -13.87
N TYR A 157 3.84 -15.60 -13.34
CA TYR A 157 4.09 -15.38 -11.91
C TYR A 157 3.70 -13.96 -11.46
N LYS A 158 4.01 -12.92 -12.24
CA LYS A 158 3.58 -11.56 -11.93
C LYS A 158 2.06 -11.42 -11.88
N TRP A 159 1.35 -12.13 -12.75
CA TRP A 159 -0.12 -12.17 -12.74
C TRP A 159 -0.68 -12.87 -11.51
N LEU A 160 -0.10 -14.01 -11.10
CA LEU A 160 -0.53 -14.76 -9.91
C LEU A 160 -0.45 -13.93 -8.62
N HIS A 161 0.53 -13.02 -8.55
CA HIS A 161 0.81 -12.21 -7.38
C HIS A 161 0.16 -10.83 -7.42
N ARG A 162 -0.82 -10.63 -8.31
CA ARG A 162 -1.67 -9.43 -8.33
C ARG A 162 -3.05 -9.77 -7.84
N GLY A 163 -3.64 -8.84 -7.13
CA GLY A 163 -5.04 -8.95 -6.75
C GLY A 163 -5.55 -7.73 -6.02
N TYR A 164 -6.86 -7.63 -5.90
CA TYR A 164 -7.50 -6.78 -4.91
C TYR A 164 -8.55 -7.59 -4.17
N ASP A 165 -8.95 -7.10 -3.02
CA ASP A 165 -10.11 -7.59 -2.30
C ASP A 165 -10.83 -6.38 -1.69
N VAL A 166 -12.16 -6.42 -1.72
CA VAL A 166 -13.01 -5.38 -1.13
C VAL A 166 -14.00 -6.11 -0.25
N GLY A 167 -13.85 -5.95 1.06
CA GLY A 167 -14.65 -6.67 2.06
C GLY A 167 -14.87 -5.81 3.29
N GLY A 168 -16.13 -5.76 3.75
CA GLY A 168 -16.53 -4.97 4.92
C GLY A 168 -16.16 -3.48 4.79
N GLU A 169 -15.44 -2.97 5.78
CA GLU A 169 -14.98 -1.57 5.88
C GLU A 169 -13.57 -1.34 5.28
N HIS A 170 -13.05 -2.28 4.48
CA HIS A 170 -11.66 -2.26 4.04
C HIS A 170 -11.47 -2.55 2.55
N VAL A 171 -10.40 -1.97 2.00
CA VAL A 171 -9.93 -2.26 0.65
C VAL A 171 -8.50 -2.76 0.72
N LEU A 172 -8.27 -3.95 0.17
CA LEU A 172 -6.97 -4.60 0.11
C LEU A 172 -6.46 -4.62 -1.32
N THR A 173 -5.18 -4.29 -1.51
CA THR A 173 -4.52 -4.47 -2.81
C THR A 173 -3.22 -5.22 -2.65
N ARG A 174 -2.95 -6.13 -3.58
CA ARG A 174 -1.76 -6.99 -3.56
C ARG A 174 -0.96 -6.81 -4.83
N ASN A 175 0.31 -6.48 -4.67
CA ASN A 175 1.23 -6.23 -5.78
C ASN A 175 2.60 -6.87 -5.56
N GLY A 176 3.22 -7.27 -6.68
CA GLY A 176 4.62 -7.71 -6.73
C GLY A 176 4.81 -9.19 -6.38
N PHE A 177 5.72 -9.84 -7.12
CA PHE A 177 6.00 -11.26 -6.95
C PHE A 177 7.37 -11.55 -6.31
N TRP A 178 8.36 -10.67 -6.48
CA TRP A 178 9.65 -10.75 -5.78
C TRP A 178 9.61 -10.08 -4.41
N ARG A 179 8.98 -8.90 -4.37
CA ARG A 179 8.63 -8.14 -3.18
C ARG A 179 7.13 -7.94 -3.25
N ARG A 180 6.40 -8.70 -2.45
CA ARG A 180 4.96 -8.60 -2.30
C ARG A 180 4.66 -7.47 -1.33
N SER A 181 3.75 -6.57 -1.71
CA SER A 181 3.13 -5.58 -0.82
C SER A 181 1.64 -5.87 -0.79
N ILE A 182 1.07 -5.98 0.40
CA ILE A 182 -0.37 -6.00 0.63
C ILE A 182 -0.70 -4.71 1.36
N ALA A 183 -1.32 -3.76 0.66
CA ALA A 183 -1.80 -2.53 1.25
C ALA A 183 -3.24 -2.74 1.74
N VAL A 184 -3.50 -2.35 2.97
CA VAL A 184 -4.82 -2.38 3.61
C VAL A 184 -5.21 -0.94 3.92
N VAL A 185 -6.33 -0.52 3.36
CA VAL A 185 -6.86 0.84 3.48
C VAL A 185 -8.30 0.78 4.02
N PRO A 186 -8.60 1.39 5.17
CA PRO A 186 -9.99 1.54 5.61
C PRO A 186 -10.80 2.42 4.66
N ALA A 187 -12.03 2.02 4.36
CA ALA A 187 -12.94 2.73 3.47
C ALA A 187 -13.16 4.19 3.92
N TYR A 188 -13.25 4.43 5.23
CA TYR A 188 -13.42 5.76 5.81
C TYR A 188 -12.18 6.68 5.73
N ARG A 189 -11.01 6.13 5.37
CA ARG A 189 -9.78 6.90 5.12
C ARG A 189 -9.47 7.10 3.64
N VAL A 190 -10.22 6.44 2.76
CA VAL A 190 -10.14 6.69 1.32
C VAL A 190 -10.60 8.11 1.03
N GLN A 191 -9.81 8.86 0.27
CA GLN A 191 -10.19 10.21 -0.15
C GLN A 191 -10.62 10.24 -1.61
N THR A 192 -9.81 9.62 -2.47
CA THR A 192 -10.05 9.63 -3.92
C THR A 192 -9.76 8.26 -4.50
N VAL A 193 -10.55 7.87 -5.48
CA VAL A 193 -10.33 6.66 -6.27
C VAL A 193 -10.14 7.05 -7.72
N ILE A 194 -8.92 6.86 -8.23
CA ILE A 194 -8.52 7.29 -9.58
C ILE A 194 -8.38 6.07 -10.48
N GLN A 195 -9.10 6.09 -11.61
CA GLN A 195 -8.91 5.11 -12.67
C GLN A 195 -7.93 5.66 -13.71
N THR A 196 -6.83 4.95 -13.93
CA THR A 196 -5.82 5.31 -14.93
C THR A 196 -5.61 4.15 -15.91
N ALA A 197 -5.49 4.47 -17.21
CA ALA A 197 -5.15 3.50 -18.23
C ALA A 197 -4.18 4.10 -19.27
N THR A 198 -3.02 3.47 -19.41
CA THR A 198 -2.05 3.73 -20.49
C THR A 198 -2.64 3.35 -21.85
N PRO A 199 -2.14 3.89 -22.97
CA PRO A 199 -2.62 3.53 -24.31
C PRO A 199 -2.64 2.01 -24.57
N PHE A 200 -1.59 1.30 -24.13
CA PHE A 200 -1.51 -0.17 -24.22
C PHE A 200 -2.52 -0.91 -23.33
N GLN A 201 -2.92 -0.33 -22.18
CA GLN A 201 -3.99 -0.88 -21.36
C GLN A 201 -5.34 -0.67 -22.03
N ARG A 202 -5.61 0.54 -22.54
CA ARG A 202 -6.84 0.87 -23.25
C ARG A 202 -7.06 -0.06 -24.44
N TRP A 203 -6.03 -0.28 -25.24
CA TRP A 203 -6.09 -1.21 -26.38
C TRP A 203 -6.41 -2.67 -25.98
N ARG A 204 -6.18 -3.06 -24.73
CA ARG A 204 -6.47 -4.41 -24.21
C ARG A 204 -7.62 -4.45 -23.22
N SER A 205 -8.41 -3.37 -23.15
CA SER A 205 -9.51 -3.19 -22.18
C SER A 205 -9.06 -3.48 -20.76
N LEU A 206 -7.94 -2.88 -20.34
CA LEU A 206 -7.39 -2.97 -19.00
C LEU A 206 -7.36 -1.58 -18.35
N ALA A 207 -7.41 -1.54 -17.03
CA ALA A 207 -7.22 -0.32 -16.26
C ALA A 207 -6.50 -0.60 -14.93
N THR A 208 -6.00 0.47 -14.32
CA THR A 208 -5.48 0.46 -12.96
C THR A 208 -6.36 1.37 -12.11
N VAL A 209 -6.82 0.87 -10.96
CA VAL A 209 -7.50 1.67 -9.95
C VAL A 209 -6.49 1.99 -8.85
N ALA A 210 -6.27 3.28 -8.59
CA ALA A 210 -5.45 3.77 -7.50
C ALA A 210 -6.38 4.34 -6.42
N ILE A 211 -6.10 3.98 -5.17
CA ILE A 211 -6.85 4.42 -4.00
C ILE A 211 -5.90 5.32 -3.21
N ASP A 212 -6.27 6.58 -3.10
CA ASP A 212 -5.48 7.59 -2.41
C ASP A 212 -6.12 7.92 -1.06
N THR A 213 -5.29 7.99 -0.01
CA THR A 213 -5.66 8.34 1.36
C THR A 213 -5.07 9.70 1.74
N ALA A 214 -5.48 10.26 2.89
CA ALA A 214 -4.89 11.49 3.38
C ALA A 214 -3.37 11.33 3.52
N GLY A 215 -2.58 12.19 2.88
CA GLY A 215 -1.11 12.14 2.98
C GLY A 215 -0.38 11.27 1.95
N SER A 216 -1.09 10.51 1.10
CA SER A 216 -0.45 9.78 0.00
C SER A 216 -0.15 10.74 -1.15
N LEU A 217 1.12 11.12 -1.34
CA LEU A 217 1.56 11.77 -2.57
C LEU A 217 1.45 10.75 -3.71
N SER A 218 0.44 10.92 -4.60
CA SER A 218 0.09 10.02 -5.72
C SER A 218 1.21 9.79 -6.75
N VAL A 219 2.34 10.48 -6.57
CA VAL A 219 3.56 10.37 -7.37
C VAL A 219 4.34 9.09 -7.06
N THR A 220 4.15 8.47 -5.90
CA THR A 220 4.94 7.30 -5.49
C THR A 220 4.21 5.98 -5.73
N ASP A 221 4.91 4.96 -6.24
CA ASP A 221 4.40 3.62 -6.58
C ASP A 221 4.00 2.77 -5.33
N ARG A 222 3.64 3.44 -4.22
CA ARG A 222 3.51 2.87 -2.86
C ARG A 222 2.09 2.91 -2.29
N GLY A 223 1.14 3.58 -2.95
CA GLY A 223 -0.27 3.56 -2.55
C GLY A 223 -0.98 2.23 -2.89
N ALA A 224 -2.19 2.04 -2.35
CA ALA A 224 -3.04 0.91 -2.68
C ALA A 224 -3.50 0.96 -4.16
N ARG A 225 -3.15 -0.07 -4.93
CA ARG A 225 -3.38 -0.10 -6.39
C ARG A 225 -3.86 -1.45 -6.88
N ALA A 226 -5.03 -1.50 -7.48
CA ALA A 226 -5.51 -2.65 -8.24
C ALA A 226 -5.04 -2.52 -9.70
N VAL A 227 -3.99 -3.25 -10.06
CA VAL A 227 -3.29 -3.06 -11.35
C VAL A 227 -3.70 -4.07 -12.41
N ASP A 228 -4.06 -3.56 -13.60
CA ASP A 228 -4.31 -4.33 -14.83
C ASP A 228 -5.56 -5.21 -14.81
N PHE A 229 -6.63 -4.71 -14.21
CA PHE A 229 -7.96 -5.34 -14.20
C PHE A 229 -8.75 -5.03 -15.46
N ASP A 230 -9.81 -5.80 -15.72
CA ASP A 230 -10.74 -5.48 -16.81
C ASP A 230 -11.28 -4.05 -16.63
N VAL A 231 -11.56 -3.35 -17.72
CA VAL A 231 -12.06 -1.98 -17.63
C VAL A 231 -13.41 -1.91 -16.93
N THR A 232 -14.29 -2.90 -17.12
CA THR A 232 -15.59 -2.94 -16.43
C THR A 232 -15.41 -3.24 -14.95
N GLU A 233 -14.61 -4.26 -14.63
CA GLU A 233 -14.26 -4.63 -13.25
C GLU A 233 -13.57 -3.48 -12.49
N ALA A 234 -12.73 -2.69 -13.17
CA ALA A 234 -12.12 -1.50 -12.60
C ALA A 234 -13.13 -0.36 -12.35
N ILE A 235 -14.15 -0.23 -13.20
CA ILE A 235 -15.25 0.73 -12.98
C ILE A 235 -16.09 0.29 -11.79
N ASP A 236 -16.44 -1.00 -11.72
CA ASP A 236 -17.22 -1.59 -10.64
C ASP A 236 -16.47 -1.42 -9.31
N LEU A 237 -15.18 -1.80 -9.27
CA LEU A 237 -14.30 -1.60 -8.11
C LEU A 237 -14.27 -0.13 -7.66
N ARG A 238 -14.10 0.80 -8.61
CA ARG A 238 -14.09 2.24 -8.29
C ARG A 238 -15.40 2.68 -7.64
N GLU A 239 -16.52 2.20 -8.16
CA GLU A 239 -17.84 2.57 -7.65
C GLU A 239 -18.11 1.92 -6.29
N THR A 240 -17.75 0.65 -6.08
CA THR A 240 -17.86 -0.02 -4.78
C THR A 240 -17.05 0.71 -3.70
N VAL A 241 -15.80 1.06 -3.98
CA VAL A 241 -14.96 1.81 -3.02
C VAL A 241 -15.54 3.21 -2.75
N ARG A 242 -16.06 3.89 -3.78
CA ARG A 242 -16.71 5.20 -3.62
C ARG A 242 -17.97 5.13 -2.77
N GLN A 243 -18.77 4.07 -2.93
CA GLN A 243 -19.98 3.84 -2.13
C GLN A 243 -19.62 3.52 -0.68
N GLY A 244 -18.61 2.68 -0.43
CA GLY A 244 -18.10 2.42 0.92
C GLY A 244 -17.63 3.68 1.62
N LEU A 245 -16.90 4.55 0.91
CA LEU A 245 -16.54 5.88 1.43
C LEU A 245 -17.79 6.70 1.80
N GLN A 246 -18.78 6.78 0.93
CA GLN A 246 -20.02 7.53 1.22
C GLN A 246 -20.79 6.97 2.41
N ALA A 247 -20.85 5.65 2.56
CA ALA A 247 -21.49 4.99 3.70
C ALA A 247 -20.79 5.38 5.01
N SER A 248 -19.46 5.30 5.05
CA SER A 248 -18.70 5.67 6.25
C SER A 248 -18.84 7.14 6.65
N LEU A 249 -18.97 8.05 5.68
CA LEU A 249 -19.21 9.47 5.93
C LEU A 249 -20.61 9.71 6.53
N ARG A 250 -21.61 8.93 6.13
CA ARG A 250 -22.97 9.01 6.71
C ARG A 250 -22.97 8.54 8.15
N THR A 251 -22.39 7.38 8.45
CA THR A 251 -22.29 6.85 9.82
C THR A 251 -21.65 7.86 10.77
N ARG A 252 -20.52 8.45 10.37
CA ARG A 252 -19.85 9.48 11.18
C ARG A 252 -20.72 10.73 11.39
N ARG A 253 -21.42 11.20 10.36
CA ARG A 253 -22.32 12.36 10.49
C ARG A 253 -23.45 12.07 11.47
N ASP A 254 -24.00 10.87 11.43
CA ASP A 254 -25.11 10.46 12.28
C ASP A 254 -24.65 10.27 13.74
N GLU A 255 -23.41 9.79 13.97
CA GLU A 255 -22.75 9.79 15.28
C GLU A 255 -22.56 11.22 15.83
N PHE A 256 -22.06 12.15 15.02
CA PHE A 256 -21.90 13.55 15.42
C PHE A 256 -23.23 14.20 15.79
N ALA A 257 -24.28 14.01 14.99
CA ALA A 257 -25.62 14.53 15.25
C ALA A 257 -26.23 13.97 16.56
N THR A 258 -25.95 12.70 16.85
CA THR A 258 -26.39 12.05 18.10
C THR A 258 -25.64 12.63 19.31
N SER A 259 -24.35 12.97 19.15
CA SER A 259 -23.54 13.57 20.23
C SER A 259 -23.92 15.03 20.54
N GLU A 260 -24.29 15.83 19.54
CA GLU A 260 -24.78 17.21 19.74
C GLU A 260 -26.14 17.23 20.46
N THR A 261 -27.01 16.27 20.14
CA THR A 261 -28.34 16.20 20.78
C THR A 261 -28.27 15.71 22.25
N ALA A 262 -27.16 15.06 22.64
CA ALA A 262 -26.95 14.53 23.98
C ALA A 262 -26.37 15.54 25.00
N THR A 263 -26.00 16.75 24.56
CA THR A 263 -25.55 17.81 25.47
C THR A 263 -26.72 18.79 25.70
N PRO A 264 -27.52 18.67 26.77
CA PRO A 264 -28.50 19.69 27.07
C PRO A 264 -27.73 20.98 27.37
N PHE A 265 -27.98 22.00 26.56
CA PHE A 265 -27.54 23.37 26.82
C PHE A 265 -28.24 23.81 28.13
N VAL A 266 -27.53 23.69 29.26
CA VAL A 266 -27.99 24.25 30.53
C VAL A 266 -27.77 25.76 30.44
N ASP A 267 -28.83 26.45 30.02
CA ASP A 267 -28.90 27.90 30.06
C ASP A 267 -28.91 28.35 31.53
N GLY A 268 -27.75 28.73 32.03
CA GLY A 268 -27.57 29.32 33.35
C GLY A 268 -28.06 30.77 33.36
N GLY A 269 -29.38 30.97 33.31
CA GLY A 269 -30.01 32.26 33.56
C GLY A 269 -29.94 32.61 35.05
N GLU A 270 -28.98 33.44 35.44
CA GLU A 270 -29.01 34.15 36.72
C GLU A 270 -30.07 35.26 36.67
N ASP A 271 -31.30 34.91 37.08
CA ASP A 271 -32.34 35.87 37.46
C ASP A 271 -31.97 36.50 38.82
N GLY A 272 -31.20 37.59 38.76
CA GLY A 272 -30.99 38.50 39.88
C GLY A 272 -32.25 39.34 40.15
N ASN A 273 -33.23 38.74 40.86
CA ASN A 273 -34.39 39.48 41.37
C ASN A 273 -34.02 40.30 42.62
N ARG A 274 -34.58 41.52 42.64
CA ARG A 274 -34.55 42.54 43.69
C ARG A 274 -35.41 42.16 44.90
N SER A 275 -35.34 43.02 45.92
CA SER A 275 -36.12 43.16 47.17
C SER A 275 -35.53 42.37 48.35
N GLU A 276 -35.22 42.95 49.52
CA GLU A 276 -35.59 44.23 50.17
C GLU A 276 -34.40 44.86 50.90
#